data_AF-A0A562I978-F1
#
_entry.id   AF-A0A562I978-F1
#
_cell.length_a   1.000
_cell.length_b   1.000
_cell.length_c   1.000
_cell.angle_alpha   90.00
_cell.angle_beta   90.00
_cell.angle_gamma   90.00
#
_symmetry.space_group_name_H-M   'P 1'
#
loop_
_entity.id
_entity.type
_entity.pdbx_description
1 polymer ?
#
loop_
_entity_poly.entity_id
_entity_poly.type
_entity_poly.pdbx_seq_one_letter_code
_entity_poly.pdbx_strand_id
1 'polypeptide(L)'
;MLPRSGDVLHVTRAASVQFLRPIMFRVIRVHDWPTYDGWMWLDGYELNATGDAVSRRSIFVQAAGLRQLRVTPQPRQHTVRPRRPLVRTPVRVG
;
A
#
# COMPACT_ATOMS: atom_id res chain seq x y z
N MET A 1 -5.17 16.01 -4.59
CA MET A 1 -5.45 14.78 -5.37
C MET A 1 -5.69 13.64 -4.40
N LEU A 2 -6.57 12.70 -4.70
CA LEU A 2 -6.86 11.58 -3.81
C LEU A 2 -5.92 10.41 -4.12
N PRO A 3 -5.24 9.81 -3.12
CA PRO A 3 -4.40 8.64 -3.33
C PRO A 3 -5.19 7.47 -3.93
N ARG A 4 -4.50 6.60 -4.66
CA ARG A 4 -5.03 5.35 -5.21
C ARG A 4 -4.10 4.19 -4.90
N SER A 5 -4.61 2.97 -4.95
CA SER A 5 -3.78 1.76 -4.84
C SER A 5 -2.67 1.78 -5.89
N GLY A 6 -1.45 1.48 -5.47
CA GLY A 6 -0.24 1.53 -6.29
C GLY A 6 0.56 2.83 -6.15
N ASP A 7 -0.07 3.93 -5.69
CA ASP A 7 0.62 5.20 -5.52
C ASP A 7 1.73 5.10 -4.48
N VAL A 8 2.85 5.76 -4.76
CA VAL A 8 3.92 5.97 -3.79
C VAL A 8 3.83 7.39 -3.28
N LEU A 9 3.69 7.53 -1.97
CA LEU A 9 3.50 8.78 -1.26
C LEU A 9 4.72 9.07 -0.41
N HIS A 10 5.17 10.32 -0.43
CA HIS A 10 6.04 10.87 0.60
C HIS A 10 5.16 11.41 1.73
N VAL A 11 5.10 10.68 2.83
CA VAL A 11 4.26 11.00 3.99
C VAL A 11 5.11 11.74 5.00
N THR A 12 4.69 12.97 5.33
CA THR A 12 5.41 13.87 6.23
C THR A 12 4.49 14.35 7.34
N ARG A 13 5.02 15.13 8.29
CA ARG A 13 4.23 15.79 9.34
C ARG A 13 3.03 16.59 8.82
N ALA A 14 3.09 17.07 7.57
CA ALA A 14 1.98 17.81 6.95
C ALA A 14 0.74 16.94 6.72
N ALA A 15 0.92 15.62 6.58
CA ALA A 15 -0.16 14.66 6.42
C ALA A 15 -0.68 14.13 7.77
N SER A 16 0.20 14.00 8.77
CA SER A 16 -0.18 13.65 10.15
C SER A 16 0.99 13.89 11.09
N VAL A 17 0.70 14.37 12.31
CA VAL A 17 1.70 14.71 13.34
C VAL A 17 2.56 13.53 13.78
N GLN A 18 2.10 12.30 13.53
CA GLN A 18 2.83 11.07 13.85
C GLN A 18 4.12 10.91 13.01
N PHE A 19 4.22 11.61 11.87
CA PHE A 19 5.33 11.48 10.92
C PHE A 19 6.37 12.61 11.08
N LEU A 20 6.93 12.74 12.28
CA LEU A 20 8.06 13.64 12.54
C LEU A 20 9.27 13.30 11.67
N ARG A 21 9.50 11.99 11.45
CA ARG A 21 10.40 11.47 10.44
C ARG A 21 9.56 11.04 9.23
N PRO A 22 9.79 11.60 8.05
CA PRO A 22 8.99 11.26 6.88
C PRO A 22 9.27 9.84 6.42
N ILE A 23 8.28 9.22 5.80
CA ILE A 23 8.38 7.87 5.23
C ILE A 23 7.95 7.86 3.76
N MET A 24 8.46 6.88 3.02
CA MET A 24 7.92 6.53 1.71
C MET A 24 6.88 5.43 1.88
N PHE A 25 5.69 5.60 1.31
CA PHE A 25 4.57 4.72 1.55
C PHE A 25 3.89 4.33 0.24
N ARG A 26 3.85 3.03 -0.10
CA ARG A 26 3.08 2.52 -1.23
C ARG A 26 1.68 2.12 -0.79
N VAL A 27 0.68 2.79 -1.31
CA VAL A 27 -0.73 2.50 -1.02
C VAL A 27 -1.11 1.15 -1.63
N ILE A 28 -1.77 0.29 -0.84
CA ILE A 28 -2.40 -0.94 -1.34
C ILE A 28 -3.92 -0.84 -1.25
N ARG A 29 -4.45 -0.08 -0.28
CA ARG A 29 -5.88 0.15 -0.10
C ARG A 29 -6.13 1.54 0.46
N VAL A 30 -7.15 2.20 -0.08
CA VAL A 30 -7.76 3.40 0.50
C VAL A 30 -9.09 2.94 1.09
N HIS A 31 -9.36 3.27 2.35
CA HIS A 31 -10.64 2.93 2.99
C HIS A 31 -11.66 4.02 2.75
N ASP A 32 -12.93 3.61 2.66
CA ASP A 32 -14.13 4.44 2.50
C ASP A 32 -14.86 4.67 3.83
N TRP A 33 -14.18 4.40 4.95
CA TRP A 33 -14.75 4.62 6.28
C TRP A 33 -15.08 6.09 6.50
N PRO A 34 -16.19 6.42 7.17
CA PRO A 34 -16.51 7.80 7.50
C PRO A 34 -15.46 8.34 8.49
N THR A 35 -14.83 9.47 8.14
CA THR A 35 -13.85 10.18 8.98
C THR A 35 -14.09 11.69 8.96
N TYR A 36 -13.25 12.46 9.65
CA TYR A 36 -13.23 13.91 9.55
C TYR A 36 -12.92 14.40 8.13
N ASP A 37 -13.38 15.60 7.80
CA ASP A 37 -13.18 16.20 6.48
C ASP A 37 -11.69 16.26 6.08
N GLY A 38 -11.40 15.76 4.89
CA GLY A 38 -10.04 15.67 4.35
C GLY A 38 -9.13 14.61 4.97
N TRP A 39 -9.58 13.86 5.98
CA TRP A 39 -8.84 12.73 6.55
C TRP A 39 -9.21 11.40 5.88
N MET A 40 -8.32 10.41 5.96
CA MET A 40 -8.56 9.06 5.45
C MET A 40 -7.63 8.02 6.07
N TRP A 41 -8.08 6.76 6.02
CA TRP A 41 -7.27 5.60 6.34
C TRP A 41 -6.66 4.99 5.07
N LEU A 42 -5.35 4.74 5.13
CA LEU A 42 -4.60 4.07 4.07
C LEU A 42 -3.93 2.82 4.63
N ASP A 43 -4.06 1.70 3.92
CA ASP A 43 -3.17 0.56 4.11
C ASP A 43 -2.09 0.58 3.03
N GLY A 44 -0.89 0.16 3.40
CA GLY A 44 0.23 0.17 2.48
C GLY A 44 1.51 -0.38 3.07
N TYR A 45 2.58 -0.23 2.30
CA TYR A 45 3.93 -0.60 2.69
C TYR A 45 4.80 0.62 2.88
N GLU A 46 5.48 0.70 4.02
CA GLU A 46 6.65 1.55 4.15
C GLU A 46 7.75 1.03 3.23
N LEU A 47 8.41 1.96 2.53
CA LEU A 47 9.50 1.66 1.61
C LEU A 47 10.82 2.13 2.18
N ASN A 48 11.87 1.34 1.99
CA ASN A 48 13.24 1.76 2.25
C ASN A 48 13.76 2.68 1.11
N ALA A 49 15.02 3.10 1.23
CA ALA A 49 15.69 3.94 0.23
C ALA A 49 15.80 3.28 -1.16
N THR A 50 15.77 1.94 -1.26
CA THR A 50 15.78 1.21 -2.54
C THR A 50 14.39 1.05 -3.15
N GLY A 51 13.32 1.43 -2.44
CA GLY A 51 11.93 1.34 -2.90
C GLY A 51 11.27 -0.02 -2.63
N ASP A 52 11.91 -0.85 -1.80
CA ASP A 52 11.42 -2.15 -1.36
C ASP A 52 10.52 -2.02 -0.14
N ALA A 53 9.47 -2.84 -0.10
CA ALA A 53 8.53 -2.88 1.01
C ALA A 53 9.20 -3.51 2.23
N VAL A 54 9.31 -2.76 3.33
CA VAL A 54 9.93 -3.22 4.58
C VAL A 54 8.94 -3.51 5.69
N SER A 55 7.79 -2.83 5.68
CA SER A 55 6.76 -3.00 6.71
C SER A 55 5.38 -2.70 6.16
N ARG A 56 4.36 -3.47 6.54
CA ARG A 56 2.95 -3.16 6.24
C ARG A 56 2.38 -2.30 7.37
N ARG A 57 1.70 -1.21 7.01
CA ARG A 57 1.14 -0.24 7.95
C ARG A 57 -0.25 0.23 7.53
N SER A 58 -1.07 0.53 8.52
CA SER A 58 -2.33 1.28 8.39
C SER A 58 -2.09 2.66 8.98
N ILE A 59 -2.33 3.71 8.21
CA ILE A 59 -2.04 5.10 8.60
C ILE A 59 -3.28 5.97 8.45
N PHE A 60 -3.46 6.92 9.36
CA PHE A 60 -4.52 7.92 9.33
C PHE A 60 -3.92 9.28 9.01
N VAL A 61 -4.30 9.84 7.86
CA VAL A 61 -3.62 11.00 7.26
C VAL A 61 -4.63 11.97 6.64
N GLN A 62 -4.23 13.25 6.59
CA GLN A 62 -4.93 14.29 5.87
C GLN A 62 -4.46 14.37 4.41
N ALA A 63 -5.39 14.32 3.46
CA ALA A 63 -5.14 14.28 2.03
C ALA A 63 -4.30 15.47 1.54
N ALA A 64 -4.56 16.66 2.09
CA ALA A 64 -3.91 17.91 1.71
C ALA A 64 -2.39 17.90 1.99
N GLY A 65 -1.94 17.12 2.96
CA GLY A 65 -0.53 17.00 3.32
C GLY A 65 0.25 15.91 2.57
N LEU A 66 -0.42 15.11 1.73
CA LEU A 66 0.20 14.01 1.00
C LEU A 66 0.87 14.52 -0.28
N ARG A 67 2.10 14.05 -0.51
CA ARG A 67 2.83 14.30 -1.75
C ARG A 67 3.03 13.00 -2.52
N GLN A 68 2.35 12.86 -3.65
CA GLN A 68 2.54 11.73 -4.55
C GLN A 68 3.86 11.87 -5.30
N LEU A 69 4.66 10.80 -5.29
CA LEU A 69 5.84 10.68 -6.13
C LEU A 69 5.42 9.98 -7.42
N ARG A 70 5.61 10.63 -8.57
CA ARG A 70 5.50 9.96 -9.86
C ARG A 70 6.66 8.98 -9.98
N VAL A 71 6.45 7.76 -9.53
CA VAL A 71 7.36 6.66 -9.82
C VAL A 71 6.89 6.09 -11.16
N THR A 72 7.67 6.26 -12.22
CA THR A 72 7.46 5.51 -13.45
C THR A 72 7.40 4.04 -13.05
N PRO A 73 6.31 3.30 -13.31
CA PRO A 73 6.22 1.91 -12.87
C PRO A 73 7.29 1.12 -13.61
N GLN A 74 8.43 0.91 -12.96
CA GLN A 74 9.37 -0.09 -13.41
C GLN A 74 8.67 -1.43 -13.17
N PRO A 75 8.43 -2.24 -14.22
CA PRO A 75 7.76 -3.52 -14.07
C PRO A 75 8.65 -4.41 -13.22
N ARG A 76 8.42 -4.40 -11.90
CA ARG A 76 8.97 -5.41 -11.01
C ARG A 76 8.24 -6.69 -11.34
N GLN A 77 8.99 -7.64 -11.87
CA GLN A 77 8.54 -9.01 -12.11
C GLN A 77 8.04 -9.55 -10.77
N HIS A 78 6.73 -9.45 -10.53
CA HIS A 78 6.07 -10.27 -9.54
C HIS A 78 6.18 -11.68 -10.11
N THR A 79 7.22 -12.42 -9.73
CA THR A 79 7.20 -13.87 -9.83
C THR A 79 6.12 -14.35 -8.88
N VAL A 80 4.87 -14.27 -9.34
CA VAL A 80 3.79 -15.10 -8.86
C VAL A 80 4.28 -16.51 -9.13
N ARG A 81 4.83 -17.18 -8.12
CA ARG A 81 5.08 -18.62 -8.23
C ARG A 81 3.70 -19.24 -8.51
N PRO A 82 3.48 -19.90 -9.67
CA PRO A 82 2.20 -20.52 -9.93
C PRO A 82 1.94 -21.53 -8.83
N ARG A 83 0.84 -21.37 -8.09
CA ARG A 83 0.40 -22.36 -7.12
C ARG A 83 0.12 -23.63 -7.92
N ARG A 84 0.94 -24.67 -7.71
CA ARG A 84 0.73 -25.99 -8.33
C ARG A 84 -0.69 -26.48 -7.97
N PRO A 85 -1.56 -26.75 -8.95
CA PRO A 85 -2.87 -27.31 -8.67
C PRO A 85 -2.69 -28.67 -7.98
N LEU A 86 -3.25 -28.81 -6.78
CA LEU A 86 -3.41 -30.13 -6.14
C LEU A 86 -4.51 -30.87 -6.92
N VAL A 87 -4.10 -31.82 -7.76
CA VAL A 87 -5.01 -32.75 -8.43
C VAL A 87 -5.73 -33.54 -7.35
N ARG A 88 -7.03 -33.31 -7.18
CA ARG A 88 -7.90 -34.13 -6.33
C ARG A 88 -8.25 -35.39 -7.10
N THR A 89 -7.64 -36.52 -6.76
CA THR A 89 -8.01 -37.83 -7.29
C THR A 89 -9.38 -38.22 -6.70
N PRO A 90 -10.38 -38.58 -7.52
CA PRO A 90 -11.64 -39.10 -6.99
C PRO A 90 -11.43 -40.52 -6.45
N VAL A 91 -11.82 -40.74 -5.20
CA VAL A 91 -11.89 -42.08 -4.58
C VAL A 91 -13.12 -42.79 -5.16
N ARG A 92 -12.94 -43.96 -5.78
CA ARG A 92 -14.05 -44.86 -6.10
C ARG A 92 -14.41 -45.65 -4.84
N VAL A 93 -15.66 -45.50 -4.38
CA VAL A 93 -16.28 -46.40 -3.41
C VAL A 93 -16.96 -47.50 -4.22
N GLY A 94 -16.53 -48.75 -3.99
CA GLY A 94 -17.20 -49.96 -4.45
C GLY A 94 -18.03 -50.58 -3.33
#